data_AF-A0A5C7VRI2-F1
#
_entry.id   AF-A0A5C7VRI2-F1
#
_cell.length_a   1.000
_cell.length_b   1.000
_cell.length_c   1.000
_cell.angle_alpha   90.00
_cell.angle_beta   90.00
_cell.angle_gamma   90.00
#
_symmetry.space_group_name_H-M   'P 1'
#
loop_
_entity.id
_entity.type
_entity.pdbx_description
1 polymer ?
#
loop_
_entity_poly.entity_id
_entity_poly.type
_entity_poly.pdbx_seq_one_letter_code
_entity_poly.pdbx_strand_id
1 'polypeptide(L)'
;MSGSFTSLQLDTRAPEPLWRQLYSQLDDLLTSGAVQEGASLPPERDLAEALGVSRSTVKRSYDQLRHDKRVGGRGRAGSVVRTPPERVQPTLGQLKGFTEEMQELGKFATSTLLVCEVVTDRRMASIFQRPSHARFLHIERIREADGVPMTRELAWYDLTLAPAMAEWDGGGSAYERLRKVCGLALGGADQSIEAVLSSPGESAAFDFESPQPCLLFKRMTRVITGALVEYVEGTFRGDAYVYRIELQP
;
A
#
# COMPACT_ATOMS: atom_id res chain seq x y z
N MET A 1 -31.98 12.30 -3.80
CA MET A 1 -30.65 12.49 -3.16
C MET A 1 -30.44 11.34 -2.21
N SER A 2 -29.28 10.66 -2.27
CA SER A 2 -28.87 9.68 -1.27
C SER A 2 -28.87 10.34 0.11
N GLY A 3 -29.45 9.71 1.13
CA GLY A 3 -29.73 10.33 2.43
C GLY A 3 -28.53 10.90 3.19
N SER A 4 -27.30 10.50 2.83
CA SER A 4 -26.07 10.92 3.51
C SER A 4 -25.68 12.39 3.32
N PHE A 5 -26.22 13.10 2.30
CA PHE A 5 -25.86 14.50 2.04
C PHE A 5 -26.87 15.52 2.58
N THR A 6 -27.96 15.06 3.18
CA THR A 6 -29.04 15.93 3.72
C THR A 6 -28.65 16.60 5.04
N SER A 7 -27.58 16.16 5.69
CA SER A 7 -27.06 16.72 6.94
C SER A 7 -26.12 17.93 6.76
N LEU A 8 -25.77 18.29 5.52
CA LEU A 8 -24.86 19.39 5.23
C LEU A 8 -25.53 20.75 5.54
N GLN A 9 -24.88 21.59 6.35
CA GLN A 9 -25.38 22.93 6.72
C GLN A 9 -24.27 23.97 6.68
N LEU A 10 -24.44 25.02 5.86
CA LEU A 10 -23.45 26.08 5.68
C LEU A 10 -23.91 27.37 6.36
N ASP A 11 -23.00 28.04 7.08
CA ASP A 11 -23.27 29.33 7.74
C ASP A 11 -22.62 30.48 6.96
N THR A 12 -23.45 31.34 6.37
CA THR A 12 -23.00 32.53 5.62
C THR A 12 -22.47 33.66 6.50
N ARG A 13 -22.70 33.60 7.81
CA ARG A 13 -22.25 34.60 8.79
C ARG A 13 -20.92 34.21 9.43
N ALA A 14 -20.51 32.95 9.29
CA ALA A 14 -19.22 32.50 9.79
C ALA A 14 -18.08 33.18 9.01
N PRO A 15 -16.92 33.45 9.66
CA PRO A 15 -15.76 34.04 9.01
C PRO A 15 -15.11 33.09 7.98
N GLU A 16 -15.44 31.80 8.03
CA GLU A 16 -14.94 30.81 7.10
C GLU A 16 -15.71 30.85 5.76
N PRO A 17 -15.02 30.85 4.60
CA PRO A 17 -15.68 30.78 3.30
C PRO A 17 -16.53 29.51 3.14
N LEU A 18 -17.72 29.65 2.54
CA LEU A 18 -18.67 28.54 2.34
C LEU A 18 -18.09 27.29 1.67
N TRP A 19 -17.13 27.46 0.75
CA TRP A 19 -16.48 26.33 0.07
C TRP A 19 -15.58 25.53 1.02
N ARG A 20 -14.98 26.16 2.04
CA ARG A 20 -14.20 25.44 3.06
C ARG A 20 -15.10 24.72 4.04
N GLN A 21 -16.20 25.35 4.46
CA GLN A 21 -17.21 24.71 5.30
C GLN A 21 -17.77 23.46 4.61
N LEU A 22 -18.12 23.57 3.32
CA LEU A 22 -18.62 22.46 2.52
C LEU A 22 -17.56 21.37 2.33
N TYR A 23 -16.32 21.76 2.04
CA TYR A 23 -15.20 20.81 1.98
C TYR A 23 -15.06 20.02 3.29
N SER A 24 -15.00 20.71 4.44
CA SER A 24 -14.81 20.07 5.74
C SER A 24 -15.92 19.07 6.05
N GLN A 25 -17.18 19.45 5.86
CA GLN A 25 -18.30 18.57 6.15
C GLN A 25 -18.37 17.37 5.20
N LEU A 26 -18.02 17.56 3.92
CA LEU A 26 -17.89 16.43 3.00
C LEU A 26 -16.75 15.52 3.45
N ASP A 27 -15.58 16.08 3.80
CA ASP A 27 -14.43 15.32 4.30
C ASP A 27 -14.76 14.49 5.54
N ASP A 28 -15.55 15.03 6.47
CA ASP A 28 -16.04 14.32 7.66
C ASP A 28 -16.97 13.16 7.30
N LEU A 29 -17.88 13.35 6.32
CA LEU A 29 -18.76 12.28 5.83
C LEU A 29 -17.98 11.16 5.13
N LEU A 30 -16.90 11.51 4.41
CA LEU A 30 -16.02 10.53 3.78
C LEU A 30 -15.19 9.78 4.84
N THR A 31 -14.67 10.49 5.84
CA THR A 31 -13.85 9.91 6.93
C THR A 31 -14.65 8.98 7.83
N SER A 32 -15.88 9.37 8.16
CA SER A 32 -16.78 8.57 9.01
C SER A 32 -17.37 7.35 8.30
N GLY A 33 -17.19 7.23 6.98
CA GLY A 33 -17.80 6.17 6.17
C GLY A 33 -19.30 6.36 5.93
N ALA A 34 -19.88 7.51 6.30
CA ALA A 34 -21.27 7.85 6.03
C ALA A 34 -21.57 7.92 4.51
N VAL A 35 -20.53 8.18 3.71
CA VAL A 35 -20.51 7.98 2.26
C VAL A 35 -19.43 6.96 1.95
N GLN A 36 -19.84 5.81 1.42
CA GLN A 36 -18.93 4.69 1.15
C GLN A 36 -18.05 4.94 -0.07
N GLU A 37 -16.90 4.27 -0.09
CA GLU A 37 -16.04 4.22 -1.28
C GLU A 37 -16.81 3.70 -2.50
N GLY A 38 -16.54 4.26 -3.67
CA GLY A 38 -17.25 3.92 -4.91
C GLY A 38 -18.62 4.60 -5.04
N ALA A 39 -19.14 5.26 -4.00
CA ALA A 39 -20.34 6.06 -4.12
C ALA A 39 -20.07 7.34 -4.93
N SER A 40 -21.05 7.75 -5.74
CA SER A 40 -20.98 9.05 -6.44
C SER A 40 -21.42 10.18 -5.51
N LEU A 41 -20.60 11.23 -5.44
CA LEU A 41 -21.06 12.52 -4.94
C LEU A 41 -22.18 13.07 -5.85
N PRO A 42 -23.13 13.85 -5.30
CA PRO A 42 -24.16 14.50 -6.10
C PRO A 42 -23.55 15.42 -7.16
N PRO A 43 -24.21 15.60 -8.32
CA PRO A 43 -23.78 16.59 -9.31
C PRO A 43 -23.68 17.99 -8.70
N GLU A 44 -22.67 18.77 -9.13
CA GLU A 44 -22.40 20.11 -8.57
C GLU A 44 -23.63 21.03 -8.60
N ARG A 45 -24.46 20.91 -9.64
CA ARG A 45 -25.70 21.69 -9.77
C ARG A 45 -26.72 21.31 -8.72
N ASP A 46 -26.94 20.02 -8.53
CA ASP A 46 -27.98 19.50 -7.66
C ASP A 46 -27.63 19.74 -6.18
N LEU A 47 -26.34 19.63 -5.83
CA LEU A 47 -25.86 19.98 -4.49
C LEU A 47 -25.92 21.48 -4.21
N ALA A 48 -25.58 22.31 -5.21
CA ALA A 48 -25.67 23.76 -5.08
C ALA A 48 -27.12 24.24 -4.85
N GLU A 49 -28.07 23.64 -5.57
CA GLU A 49 -29.50 23.91 -5.43
C GLU A 49 -30.02 23.50 -4.04
N ALA A 50 -29.66 22.30 -3.57
CA ALA A 50 -30.09 21.82 -2.25
C ALA A 50 -29.53 22.65 -1.09
N LEU A 51 -28.32 23.20 -1.23
CA LEU A 51 -27.66 24.01 -0.20
C LEU A 51 -27.89 25.52 -0.36
N GLY A 52 -28.55 25.97 -1.42
CA GLY A 52 -28.78 27.38 -1.70
C GLY A 52 -27.50 28.20 -1.94
N VAL A 53 -26.45 27.58 -2.49
CA VAL A 53 -25.14 28.22 -2.74
C VAL A 53 -24.78 28.30 -4.22
N SER A 54 -23.74 29.05 -4.57
CA SER A 54 -23.26 29.10 -5.95
C SER A 54 -22.65 27.77 -6.40
N ARG A 55 -22.84 27.41 -7.68
CA ARG A 55 -22.15 26.26 -8.29
C ARG A 55 -20.62 26.34 -8.16
N SER A 56 -20.05 27.55 -8.20
CA SER A 56 -18.61 27.77 -8.03
C SER A 56 -18.11 27.38 -6.62
N THR A 57 -18.96 27.52 -5.60
CA THR A 57 -18.64 27.10 -4.22
C THR A 57 -18.54 25.59 -4.13
N VAL A 58 -19.52 24.87 -4.69
CA VAL A 58 -19.51 23.40 -4.73
C VAL A 58 -18.35 22.89 -5.58
N LYS A 59 -18.16 23.46 -6.78
CA LYS A 59 -17.05 23.11 -7.67
C LYS A 59 -15.70 23.24 -6.98
N ARG A 60 -15.46 24.37 -6.28
CA ARG A 60 -14.19 24.60 -5.56
C ARG A 60 -13.98 23.58 -4.44
N SER A 61 -15.03 23.23 -3.72
CA SER A 61 -14.98 22.19 -2.67
C SER A 61 -14.64 20.82 -3.26
N TYR A 62 -15.27 20.46 -4.39
CA TYR A 62 -14.99 19.21 -5.09
C TYR A 62 -13.59 19.18 -5.70
N ASP A 63 -13.12 20.30 -6.27
CA ASP A 63 -11.74 20.42 -6.77
C ASP A 63 -10.73 20.21 -5.64
N GLN A 64 -11.01 20.70 -4.44
CA GLN A 64 -10.16 20.45 -3.27
C GLN A 64 -10.21 18.98 -2.82
N LEU A 65 -11.40 18.36 -2.76
CA LEU A 65 -11.52 16.91 -2.48
C LEU A 65 -10.77 16.06 -3.52
N ARG A 66 -10.77 16.47 -4.81
CA ARG A 66 -9.98 15.81 -5.87
C ARG A 66 -8.49 16.00 -5.66
N HIS A 67 -8.07 17.22 -5.33
CA HIS A 67 -6.68 17.53 -5.00
C HIS A 67 -6.18 16.65 -3.85
N ASP A 68 -7.02 16.47 -2.82
CA ASP A 68 -6.71 15.66 -1.64
C ASP A 68 -6.99 14.17 -1.85
N LYS A 69 -7.32 13.77 -3.09
CA LYS A 69 -7.59 12.40 -3.53
C LYS A 69 -8.71 11.67 -2.77
N ARG A 70 -9.63 12.45 -2.19
CA ARG A 70 -10.85 11.99 -1.51
C ARG A 70 -11.96 11.62 -2.47
N VAL A 71 -11.89 12.15 -3.70
CA VAL A 71 -12.79 11.81 -4.80
C VAL A 71 -12.03 11.75 -6.11
N GLY A 72 -12.42 10.85 -7.01
CA GLY A 72 -11.82 10.65 -8.32
C GLY A 72 -12.84 10.55 -9.46
N GLY A 73 -12.33 10.35 -10.67
CA GLY A 73 -13.13 10.21 -11.89
C GLY A 73 -13.40 11.52 -12.63
N ARG A 74 -13.27 11.47 -13.97
CA ARG A 74 -13.73 12.50 -14.92
C ARG A 74 -14.60 11.83 -15.98
N GLY A 75 -15.90 12.15 -16.01
CA GLY A 75 -16.80 11.62 -17.02
C GLY A 75 -18.29 11.78 -16.67
N ARG A 76 -19.15 11.10 -17.44
CA ARG A 76 -20.63 11.11 -17.27
C ARG A 76 -21.12 10.52 -15.94
N ALA A 77 -20.25 9.88 -15.15
CA ALA A 77 -20.59 9.19 -13.89
C ALA A 77 -20.50 10.06 -12.62
N GLY A 78 -20.03 11.31 -12.73
CA GLY A 78 -19.89 12.22 -11.57
C GLY A 78 -18.55 12.08 -10.84
N SER A 79 -18.44 12.67 -9.64
CA SER A 79 -17.25 12.55 -8.78
C SER A 79 -17.44 11.37 -7.85
N VAL A 80 -16.57 10.37 -7.89
CA VAL A 80 -16.69 9.13 -7.13
C VAL A 80 -15.83 9.22 -5.88
N VAL A 81 -16.36 8.83 -4.72
CA VAL A 81 -15.61 8.80 -3.47
C VAL A 81 -14.46 7.81 -3.57
N ARG A 82 -13.26 8.31 -3.30
CA ARG A 82 -12.03 7.55 -3.10
C ARG A 82 -11.63 7.73 -1.64
N THR A 83 -11.76 6.69 -0.83
CA THR A 83 -11.22 6.76 0.53
C THR A 83 -9.72 6.52 0.41
N PRO A 84 -8.85 7.43 0.86
CA PRO A 84 -7.44 7.11 0.98
C PRO A 84 -7.31 5.83 1.81
N PRO A 85 -6.47 4.87 1.40
CA PRO A 85 -6.30 3.65 2.17
C PRO A 85 -5.92 4.00 3.61
N GLU A 86 -6.45 3.22 4.55
CA GLU A 86 -6.09 3.38 5.96
C GLU A 86 -4.57 3.28 6.11
N ARG A 87 -3.99 4.25 6.83
CA ARG A 87 -2.54 4.29 7.01
C ARG A 87 -2.10 3.22 8.00
N VAL A 88 -1.27 2.30 7.52
CA VAL A 88 -0.59 1.31 8.36
C VAL A 88 0.73 1.89 8.88
N GLN A 89 0.99 1.66 10.17
CA GLN A 89 2.13 2.23 10.90
C GLN A 89 2.93 1.17 11.63
N PRO A 90 3.65 0.30 10.92
CA PRO A 90 4.50 -0.68 11.54
C PRO A 90 5.70 -0.07 12.25
N THR A 91 6.16 -0.79 13.27
CA THR A 91 7.34 -0.41 14.07
C THR A 91 8.60 -0.97 13.42
N LEU A 92 9.60 -0.11 13.19
CA LEU A 92 10.91 -0.53 12.70
C LEU A 92 11.76 -1.15 13.82
N GLY A 93 12.60 -2.14 13.50
CA GLY A 93 13.61 -2.69 14.42
C GLY A 93 13.46 -4.17 14.78
N GLN A 94 12.43 -4.86 14.29
CA GLN A 94 12.30 -6.32 14.42
C GLN A 94 12.22 -6.98 13.04
N LEU A 95 12.88 -8.14 12.89
CA LEU A 95 12.84 -8.91 11.64
C LEU A 95 11.49 -9.63 11.52
N LYS A 96 10.55 -8.98 10.83
CA LYS A 96 9.22 -9.51 10.55
C LYS A 96 8.96 -9.59 9.06
N GLY A 97 8.19 -10.59 8.66
CA GLY A 97 7.62 -10.65 7.31
C GLY A 97 6.30 -9.88 7.26
N PHE A 98 5.87 -9.48 6.07
CA PHE A 98 4.63 -8.71 5.87
C PHE A 98 3.40 -9.34 6.57
N THR A 99 3.25 -10.67 6.52
CA THR A 99 2.11 -11.36 7.16
C THR A 99 2.06 -11.11 8.67
N GLU A 100 3.21 -11.22 9.33
CA GLU A 100 3.33 -11.04 10.78
C GLU A 100 3.08 -9.58 11.17
N GLU A 101 3.63 -8.65 10.38
CA GLU A 101 3.46 -7.21 10.55
C GLU A 101 1.99 -6.76 10.42
N MET A 102 1.26 -7.28 9.43
CA MET A 102 -0.17 -7.00 9.29
C MET A 102 -1.00 -7.61 10.42
N GLN A 103 -0.66 -8.83 10.87
CA GLN A 103 -1.35 -9.46 12.00
C GLN A 103 -1.22 -8.64 13.29
N GLU A 104 -0.04 -8.07 13.56
CA GLU A 104 0.17 -7.19 14.72
C GLU A 104 -0.65 -5.89 14.65
N LEU A 105 -0.89 -5.40 13.44
CA LEU A 105 -1.75 -4.26 13.18
C LEU A 105 -3.25 -4.62 13.16
N GLY A 106 -3.61 -5.89 13.43
CA GLY A 106 -4.99 -6.37 13.39
C GLY A 106 -5.58 -6.46 11.97
N LYS A 107 -4.71 -6.56 10.96
CA LYS A 107 -5.05 -6.60 9.53
C LYS A 107 -4.91 -8.01 8.95
N PHE A 108 -5.70 -8.32 7.93
CA PHE A 108 -5.59 -9.58 7.20
C PHE A 108 -4.68 -9.42 5.98
N ALA A 109 -3.57 -10.17 5.97
CA ALA A 109 -2.64 -10.18 4.85
C ALA A 109 -3.04 -11.20 3.78
N THR A 110 -3.20 -10.72 2.54
CA THR A 110 -3.39 -11.57 1.34
C THR A 110 -2.30 -11.29 0.31
N SER A 111 -2.24 -12.12 -0.73
CA SER A 111 -1.28 -11.95 -1.81
C SER A 111 -1.85 -12.34 -3.15
N THR A 112 -1.58 -11.51 -4.14
CA THR A 112 -1.79 -11.80 -5.55
C THR A 112 -0.43 -12.11 -6.18
N LEU A 113 -0.23 -13.36 -6.61
CA LEU A 113 1.03 -13.83 -7.19
C LEU A 113 1.14 -13.36 -8.65
N LEU A 114 2.29 -12.80 -9.02
CA LEU A 114 2.59 -12.37 -10.38
C LEU A 114 3.59 -13.31 -11.05
N VAL A 115 4.64 -13.70 -10.32
CA VAL A 115 5.70 -14.60 -10.78
C VAL A 115 6.06 -15.55 -9.63
N CYS A 116 6.29 -16.82 -9.96
CA CYS A 116 6.87 -17.80 -9.05
C CYS A 116 7.59 -18.87 -9.87
N GLU A 117 8.92 -18.82 -9.90
CA GLU A 117 9.71 -19.69 -10.76
C GLU A 117 11.07 -20.00 -10.14
N VAL A 118 11.63 -21.15 -10.52
CA VAL A 118 13.00 -21.51 -10.16
C VAL A 118 13.92 -21.23 -11.33
N VAL A 119 14.87 -20.33 -11.12
CA VAL A 119 15.77 -19.84 -12.17
C VAL A 119 17.24 -19.88 -11.73
N THR A 120 18.14 -19.69 -12.69
CA THR A 120 19.55 -19.39 -12.43
C THR A 120 19.81 -17.95 -12.88
N ASP A 121 20.35 -17.13 -11.98
CA ASP A 121 20.62 -15.72 -12.27
C ASP A 121 22.03 -15.34 -11.80
N ARG A 122 22.84 -14.77 -12.69
CA ARG A 122 24.26 -14.46 -12.41
C ARG A 122 24.42 -13.30 -11.43
N ARG A 123 23.51 -12.32 -11.47
CA ARG A 123 23.54 -11.16 -10.55
C ARG A 123 23.17 -11.63 -9.15
N MET A 124 22.12 -12.44 -9.02
CA MET A 124 21.73 -13.03 -7.74
C MET A 124 22.80 -14.00 -7.23
N ALA A 125 23.39 -14.83 -8.08
CA ALA A 125 24.53 -15.67 -7.69
C ALA A 125 25.68 -14.85 -7.09
N SER A 126 26.01 -13.68 -7.67
CA SER A 126 27.00 -12.76 -7.10
C SER A 126 26.57 -12.21 -5.73
N ILE A 127 25.34 -11.69 -5.61
CA ILE A 127 24.81 -11.12 -4.35
C ILE A 127 24.79 -12.15 -3.23
N PHE A 128 24.34 -13.38 -3.54
CA PHE A 128 24.27 -14.49 -2.59
C PHE A 128 25.61 -15.21 -2.37
N GLN A 129 26.68 -14.80 -3.07
CA GLN A 129 28.00 -15.43 -3.03
C GLN A 129 27.94 -16.94 -3.35
N ARG A 130 27.25 -17.25 -4.46
CA ARG A 130 27.05 -18.60 -4.97
C ARG A 130 27.69 -18.80 -6.35
N PRO A 131 27.99 -20.05 -6.73
CA PRO A 131 28.36 -20.38 -8.09
C PRO A 131 27.29 -19.92 -9.09
N SER A 132 27.69 -19.61 -10.32
CA SER A 132 26.80 -19.09 -11.37
C SER A 132 25.68 -20.05 -11.81
N HIS A 133 25.76 -21.33 -11.44
CA HIS A 133 24.75 -22.35 -11.70
C HIS A 133 23.83 -22.59 -10.50
N ALA A 134 24.00 -21.86 -9.40
CA ALA A 134 23.10 -21.92 -8.26
C ALA A 134 21.69 -21.52 -8.67
N ARG A 135 20.71 -22.21 -8.08
CA ARG A 135 19.30 -22.02 -8.36
C ARG A 135 18.66 -21.17 -7.29
N PHE A 136 17.73 -20.33 -7.70
CA PHE A 136 16.98 -19.44 -6.82
C PHE A 136 15.50 -19.59 -7.11
N LEU A 137 14.68 -19.50 -6.06
CA LEU A 137 13.27 -19.23 -6.22
C LEU A 137 13.10 -17.72 -6.38
N HIS A 138 12.52 -17.30 -7.51
CA HIS A 138 12.15 -15.92 -7.79
C HIS A 138 10.63 -15.78 -7.66
N ILE A 139 10.19 -14.84 -6.83
CA ILE A 139 8.78 -14.54 -6.60
C ILE A 139 8.54 -13.05 -6.82
N GLU A 140 7.53 -12.73 -7.62
CA GLU A 140 6.91 -11.40 -7.62
C GLU A 140 5.47 -11.50 -7.15
N ARG A 141 5.05 -10.62 -6.24
CA ARG A 141 3.69 -10.63 -5.72
C ARG A 141 3.26 -9.25 -5.23
N ILE A 142 1.96 -9.00 -5.31
CA ILE A 142 1.31 -7.87 -4.65
C ILE A 142 0.81 -8.35 -3.29
N ARG A 143 1.18 -7.64 -2.24
CA ARG A 143 0.74 -7.90 -0.87
C ARG A 143 -0.34 -6.90 -0.50
N GLU A 144 -1.39 -7.41 0.13
CA GLU A 144 -2.58 -6.64 0.48
C GLU A 144 -2.82 -6.69 1.99
N ALA A 145 -3.39 -5.61 2.52
CA ALA A 145 -3.93 -5.54 3.87
C ALA A 145 -5.42 -5.23 3.77
N ASP A 146 -6.27 -6.12 4.27
CA ASP A 146 -7.74 -6.04 4.15
C ASP A 146 -8.22 -5.81 2.70
N GLY A 147 -7.56 -6.45 1.73
CA GLY A 147 -7.87 -6.35 0.30
C GLY A 147 -7.33 -5.10 -0.39
N VAL A 148 -6.61 -4.22 0.32
CA VAL A 148 -5.96 -3.04 -0.26
C VAL A 148 -4.51 -3.37 -0.60
N PRO A 149 -4.06 -3.21 -1.86
CA PRO A 149 -2.66 -3.38 -2.25
C PRO A 149 -1.76 -2.40 -1.49
N MET A 150 -0.75 -2.93 -0.79
CA MET A 150 0.19 -2.17 0.05
C MET A 150 1.60 -2.17 -0.51
N THR A 151 2.07 -3.31 -1.00
CA THR A 151 3.40 -3.44 -1.59
C THR A 151 3.43 -4.38 -2.78
N ARG A 152 4.30 -4.09 -3.74
CA ARG A 152 4.73 -5.03 -4.77
C ARG A 152 6.13 -5.49 -4.42
N GLU A 153 6.25 -6.78 -4.11
CA GLU A 153 7.49 -7.43 -3.69
C GLU A 153 8.08 -8.23 -4.83
N LEU A 154 9.40 -8.17 -4.96
CA LEU A 154 10.25 -9.02 -5.76
C LEU A 154 11.26 -9.68 -4.82
N ALA A 155 11.18 -11.01 -4.68
CA ALA A 155 11.91 -11.77 -3.68
C ALA A 155 12.68 -12.93 -4.30
N TRP A 156 13.89 -13.15 -3.79
CA TRP A 156 14.78 -14.23 -4.20
C TRP A 156 15.17 -15.07 -2.98
N TYR A 157 15.14 -16.39 -3.13
CA TYR A 157 15.54 -17.33 -2.07
C TYR A 157 16.59 -18.32 -2.60
N ASP A 158 17.66 -18.51 -1.82
CA ASP A 158 18.74 -19.45 -2.17
C ASP A 158 18.30 -20.92 -1.96
N LEU A 159 18.11 -21.66 -3.05
CA LEU A 159 17.69 -23.06 -2.99
C LEU A 159 18.80 -24.02 -2.57
N THR A 160 20.05 -23.55 -2.50
CA THR A 160 21.14 -24.31 -1.90
C THR A 160 20.95 -24.44 -0.40
N LEU A 161 20.43 -23.39 0.25
CA LEU A 161 20.13 -23.37 1.69
C LEU A 161 18.71 -23.83 2.00
N ALA A 162 17.75 -23.47 1.14
CA ALA A 162 16.33 -23.71 1.34
C ALA A 162 15.72 -24.50 0.18
N PRO A 163 16.16 -25.75 -0.10
CA PRO A 163 15.71 -26.50 -1.27
C PRO A 163 14.19 -26.73 -1.30
N ALA A 164 13.54 -26.87 -0.15
CA ALA A 164 12.10 -27.05 -0.03
C ALA A 164 11.27 -25.81 -0.45
N MET A 165 11.92 -24.66 -0.67
CA MET A 165 11.29 -23.49 -1.27
C MET A 165 10.98 -23.72 -2.76
N ALA A 166 11.66 -24.63 -3.45
CA ALA A 166 11.40 -24.94 -4.85
C ALA A 166 9.97 -25.44 -5.12
N GLU A 167 9.32 -26.02 -4.10
CA GLU A 167 7.95 -26.53 -4.13
C GLU A 167 6.93 -25.52 -3.56
N TRP A 168 7.36 -24.29 -3.27
CA TRP A 168 6.47 -23.25 -2.77
C TRP A 168 5.73 -22.58 -3.91
N ASP A 169 4.42 -22.39 -3.74
CA ASP A 169 3.54 -21.64 -4.62
C ASP A 169 3.56 -20.12 -4.38
N GLY A 170 4.42 -19.63 -3.47
CA GLY A 170 4.51 -18.21 -3.11
C GLY A 170 3.40 -17.72 -2.16
N GLY A 171 2.47 -18.59 -1.75
CA GLY A 171 1.36 -18.29 -0.87
C GLY A 171 1.75 -18.19 0.61
N GLY A 172 1.08 -17.32 1.37
CA GLY A 172 1.30 -17.18 2.81
C GLY A 172 2.61 -16.47 3.20
N SER A 173 3.21 -16.91 4.31
CA SER A 173 4.40 -16.28 4.92
C SER A 173 5.69 -17.02 4.54
N ALA A 174 6.59 -16.30 3.84
CA ALA A 174 7.92 -16.82 3.49
C ALA A 174 8.72 -17.18 4.75
N TYR A 175 8.70 -16.32 5.78
CA TYR A 175 9.47 -16.53 7.01
C TYR A 175 8.94 -17.71 7.82
N GLU A 176 7.62 -17.94 7.82
CA GLU A 176 7.06 -19.14 8.42
C GLU A 176 7.54 -20.39 7.68
N ARG A 177 7.55 -20.39 6.34
CA ARG A 177 8.02 -21.51 5.54
C ARG A 177 9.51 -21.78 5.71
N LEU A 178 10.35 -20.75 5.71
CA LEU A 178 11.78 -20.86 5.98
C LEU A 178 12.04 -21.50 7.36
N ARG A 179 11.29 -21.08 8.39
CA ARG A 179 11.43 -21.65 9.74
C ARG A 179 10.88 -23.07 9.85
N LYS A 180 9.63 -23.30 9.44
CA LYS A 180 8.90 -24.55 9.71
C LYS A 180 9.21 -25.66 8.70
N VAL A 181 9.34 -25.32 7.42
CA VAL A 181 9.54 -26.32 6.35
C VAL A 181 11.01 -26.50 6.01
N CYS A 182 11.78 -25.41 5.96
CA CYS A 182 13.21 -25.48 5.66
C CYS A 182 14.09 -25.66 6.91
N GLY A 183 13.52 -25.51 8.12
CA GLY A 183 14.27 -25.63 9.37
C GLY A 183 15.31 -24.53 9.59
N LEU A 184 15.20 -23.40 8.90
CA LEU A 184 16.20 -22.33 8.93
C LEU A 184 15.89 -21.32 10.04
N ALA A 185 16.86 -21.10 10.92
CA ALA A 185 16.83 -20.01 11.89
C ALA A 185 17.37 -18.72 11.25
N LEU A 186 16.53 -17.68 11.18
CA LEU A 186 16.92 -16.36 10.69
C LEU A 186 17.74 -15.64 11.77
N GLY A 187 18.91 -15.11 11.39
CA GLY A 187 19.86 -14.45 12.29
C GLY A 187 19.76 -12.92 12.28
N GLY A 188 19.16 -12.33 11.25
CA GLY A 188 19.03 -10.88 11.09
C GLY A 188 18.91 -10.47 9.63
N ALA A 189 18.71 -9.17 9.40
CA ALA A 189 18.70 -8.63 8.05
C ALA A 189 19.30 -7.23 8.00
N ASP A 190 19.96 -6.92 6.89
CA ASP A 190 20.33 -5.56 6.50
C ASP A 190 19.20 -4.99 5.65
N GLN A 191 18.71 -3.80 5.98
CA GLN A 191 17.60 -3.17 5.24
C GLN A 191 17.91 -1.71 4.91
N SER A 192 17.71 -1.34 3.64
CA SER A 192 17.63 0.06 3.21
C SER A 192 16.18 0.47 2.91
N ILE A 193 15.91 1.77 3.10
CA ILE A 193 14.63 2.41 2.77
C ILE A 193 14.96 3.62 1.92
N GLU A 194 14.40 3.68 0.71
CA GLU A 194 14.68 4.71 -0.29
C GLU A 194 13.38 5.36 -0.75
N ALA A 195 13.36 6.68 -0.93
CA ALA A 195 12.23 7.36 -1.56
C ALA A 195 12.32 7.20 -3.08
N VAL A 196 11.25 6.71 -3.71
CA VAL A 196 11.17 6.50 -5.16
C VAL A 196 9.83 6.97 -5.70
N LEU A 197 9.73 7.14 -7.02
CA LEU A 197 8.44 7.24 -7.70
C LEU A 197 8.01 5.85 -8.18
N SER A 198 6.71 5.56 -8.13
CA SER A 198 6.17 4.30 -8.64
C SER A 198 6.45 4.14 -10.14
N SER A 199 6.93 2.96 -10.51
CA SER A 199 7.00 2.46 -11.88
C SER A 199 5.60 2.24 -12.47
N PRO A 200 5.47 2.00 -13.79
CA PRO A 200 4.18 1.66 -14.39
C PRO A 200 3.53 0.42 -13.76
N GLY A 201 4.31 -0.62 -13.45
CA GLY A 201 3.79 -1.85 -12.83
C GLY A 201 3.29 -1.63 -11.41
N GLU A 202 3.99 -0.82 -10.61
CA GLU A 202 3.55 -0.43 -9.26
C GLU A 202 2.34 0.50 -9.30
N SER A 203 2.32 1.44 -10.25
CA SER A 203 1.19 2.36 -10.42
C SER A 203 -0.08 1.59 -10.78
N ALA A 204 0.02 0.59 -11.67
CA ALA A 204 -1.08 -0.32 -11.96
C ALA A 204 -1.50 -1.15 -10.74
N ALA A 205 -0.54 -1.68 -9.97
CA ALA A 205 -0.82 -2.47 -8.77
C ALA A 205 -1.52 -1.67 -7.66
N PHE A 206 -1.24 -0.37 -7.53
CA PHE A 206 -1.78 0.49 -6.47
C PHE A 206 -2.96 1.37 -6.90
N ASP A 207 -3.43 1.22 -8.15
CA ASP A 207 -4.44 2.09 -8.79
C ASP A 207 -4.04 3.59 -8.77
N PHE A 208 -2.78 3.87 -9.10
CA PHE A 208 -2.28 5.22 -9.25
C PHE A 208 -2.46 5.75 -10.67
N GLU A 209 -3.15 6.88 -10.81
CA GLU A 209 -3.38 7.55 -12.10
C GLU A 209 -2.11 8.19 -12.69
N SER A 210 -1.09 8.42 -11.87
CA SER A 210 0.24 8.92 -12.26
C SER A 210 1.29 8.48 -11.23
N PRO A 211 2.60 8.47 -11.57
CA PRO A 211 3.64 8.07 -10.63
C PRO A 211 3.55 8.78 -9.29
N GLN A 212 3.53 8.02 -8.18
CA GLN A 212 3.41 8.55 -6.82
C GLN A 212 4.66 8.25 -5.98
N PRO A 213 4.95 9.08 -4.96
CA PRO A 213 5.96 8.76 -3.96
C PRO A 213 5.68 7.41 -3.28
N CYS A 214 6.71 6.57 -3.24
CA CYS A 214 6.72 5.27 -2.62
C CYS A 214 7.98 5.09 -1.78
N LEU A 215 7.97 4.09 -0.91
CA LEU A 215 9.15 3.65 -0.17
C LEU A 215 9.66 2.34 -0.78
N LEU A 216 10.88 2.35 -1.32
CA LEU A 216 11.56 1.15 -1.80
C LEU A 216 12.37 0.54 -0.65
N PHE A 217 12.02 -0.68 -0.32
CA PHE A 217 12.69 -1.49 0.70
C PHE A 217 13.61 -2.46 -0.01
N LYS A 218 14.88 -2.49 0.39
CA LYS A 218 15.80 -3.56 -0.02
C LYS A 218 16.26 -4.28 1.22
N ARG A 219 16.00 -5.58 1.30
CA ARG A 219 16.31 -6.40 2.47
C ARG A 219 17.19 -7.57 2.08
N MET A 220 18.25 -7.78 2.86
CA MET A 220 19.15 -8.93 2.78
C MET A 220 19.06 -9.71 4.09
N THR A 221 18.38 -10.85 4.09
CA THR A 221 18.15 -11.65 5.30
C THR A 221 19.12 -12.81 5.36
N ARG A 222 19.78 -12.96 6.51
CA ARG A 222 20.79 -13.99 6.75
C ARG A 222 20.27 -15.00 7.77
N VAL A 223 20.68 -16.26 7.60
CA VAL A 223 20.51 -17.26 8.67
C VAL A 223 21.55 -17.06 9.77
N ILE A 224 21.37 -17.72 10.92
CA ILE A 224 22.29 -17.62 12.07
C ILE A 224 23.75 -17.97 11.74
N THR A 225 24.01 -18.73 10.68
CA THR A 225 25.36 -19.07 10.21
C THR A 225 26.01 -17.94 9.38
N GLY A 226 25.29 -16.84 9.13
CA GLY A 226 25.75 -15.67 8.37
C GLY A 226 25.48 -15.74 6.86
N ALA A 227 25.08 -16.90 6.34
CA ALA A 227 24.77 -17.06 4.92
C ALA A 227 23.49 -16.31 4.52
N LEU A 228 23.51 -15.67 3.34
CA LEU A 228 22.33 -14.98 2.79
C LEU A 228 21.31 -16.02 2.32
N VAL A 229 20.08 -15.95 2.83
CA VAL A 229 18.98 -16.86 2.44
C VAL A 229 17.93 -16.17 1.59
N GLU A 230 17.76 -14.85 1.77
CA GLU A 230 16.75 -14.06 1.08
C GLU A 230 17.31 -12.70 0.66
N TYR A 231 16.90 -12.25 -0.52
CA TYR A 231 16.99 -10.88 -0.99
C TYR A 231 15.62 -10.41 -1.46
N VAL A 232 15.12 -9.28 -0.95
CA VAL A 232 13.82 -8.71 -1.33
C VAL A 232 13.97 -7.26 -1.73
N GLU A 233 13.30 -6.89 -2.81
CA GLU A 233 12.96 -5.51 -3.14
C GLU A 233 11.44 -5.35 -3.02
N GLY A 234 10.97 -4.46 -2.16
CA GLY A 234 9.55 -4.20 -1.94
C GLY A 234 9.23 -2.72 -2.09
N THR A 235 8.41 -2.35 -3.06
CA THR A 235 7.93 -0.97 -3.18
C THR A 235 6.62 -0.85 -2.42
N PHE A 236 6.59 0.00 -1.40
CA PHE A 236 5.42 0.27 -0.57
C PHE A 236 4.80 1.60 -0.97
N ARG A 237 3.47 1.63 -1.07
CA ARG A 237 2.73 2.85 -1.44
C ARG A 237 2.88 3.92 -0.36
N GLY A 238 3.34 5.12 -0.74
CA GLY A 238 3.65 6.18 0.23
C GLY A 238 2.44 6.92 0.80
N ASP A 239 1.26 6.72 0.23
CA ASP A 239 -0.01 7.29 0.70
C ASP A 239 -0.65 6.49 1.84
N ALA A 240 -0.31 5.20 1.98
CA ALA A 240 -0.87 4.27 2.96
C ALA A 240 0.16 3.69 3.94
N TYR A 241 1.44 3.67 3.58
CA TYR A 241 2.47 2.98 4.37
C TYR A 241 3.42 3.98 5.03
N VAL A 242 3.45 4.01 6.37
CA VAL A 242 4.29 4.93 7.13
C VAL A 242 5.11 4.13 8.14
N TYR A 243 6.44 4.18 8.05
CA TYR A 243 7.28 3.57 9.08
C TYR A 243 7.44 4.48 10.29
N ARG A 244 7.27 3.90 11.48
CA ARG A 244 7.52 4.57 12.74
C ARG A 244 8.74 3.96 13.42
N ILE A 245 9.66 4.82 13.85
CA ILE A 245 10.77 4.47 14.72
C ILE A 245 10.71 5.37 15.96
N GLU A 246 10.88 4.75 17.12
CA GLU A 246 11.08 5.47 18.38
C GLU A 246 12.58 5.52 18.67
N LEU A 247 13.08 6.73 18.92
CA LEU A 247 14.50 6.96 19.20
C LEU A 247 14.65 7.26 20.69
N GLN A 248 15.58 6.57 21.34
CA GLN A 248 15.98 6.86 22.72
C GLN A 248 17.28 7.66 22.73
N PRO A 249 17.47 8.61 23.68
CA PRO A 249 18.70 9.38 23.84
C PRO A 249 19.94 8.53 24.13
#